data_AF-G7NAN6-F1
#
_entry.id   AF-G7NAN6-F1
#
_cell.length_a   1.000
_cell.length_b   1.000
_cell.length_c   1.000
_cell.angle_alpha   90.00
_cell.angle_beta   90.00
_cell.angle_gamma   90.00
#
_symmetry.space_group_name_H-M   'P 1'
#
loop_
_entity.id
_entity.type
_entity.pdbx_description
1 polymer ?
#
loop_
_entity_poly.entity_id
_entity_poly.type
_entity_poly.pdbx_seq_one_letter_code
_entity_poly.pdbx_strand_id
1 'polypeptide(L)'
;TDTPRPQPTDAKAPREALRFHAETKGAQVRLDTRGCTAHRRATFHDGIVFSQRPVRLGEPVVASRLPTAMPWDLSNKAVAEPKATSGEECAICFYHAANTCLVPCGHTYFCRCCAWRVFRDTAKCPVCRWQIEAVAPAQGPPALRTEEGS
;
A
#
# COMPACT_ATOMS: atom_id res chain seq x y z
N THR A 1 6.20 -1.01 -65.78
CA THR A 1 5.30 -0.20 -64.94
C THR A 1 5.56 -0.61 -63.51
N ASP A 2 6.37 0.17 -62.81
CA ASP A 2 6.80 -0.11 -61.44
C ASP A 2 5.72 0.42 -60.49
N THR A 3 5.16 -0.47 -59.66
CA THR A 3 4.06 -0.11 -58.74
C THR A 3 4.69 0.25 -57.39
N PRO A 4 4.50 1.47 -56.86
CA PRO A 4 5.13 1.84 -55.59
C PRO A 4 4.63 0.97 -54.44
N ARG A 5 5.57 0.40 -53.70
CA ARG A 5 5.33 -0.34 -52.45
C ARG A 5 4.61 0.57 -51.45
N PRO A 6 3.50 0.14 -50.81
CA PRO A 6 2.83 0.96 -49.80
C PRO A 6 3.78 1.16 -48.62
N GLN A 7 4.01 2.42 -48.26
CA GLN A 7 4.83 2.76 -47.10
C GLN A 7 4.06 2.44 -45.80
N PRO A 8 4.74 1.97 -44.73
CA PRO A 8 4.11 1.78 -43.44
C PRO A 8 3.79 3.16 -42.89
N THR A 9 2.52 3.53 -42.87
CA THR A 9 2.03 4.67 -42.10
C THR A 9 2.03 4.28 -40.62
N ASP A 10 3.21 4.15 -40.02
CA ASP A 10 3.38 4.10 -38.56
C ASP A 10 3.27 5.53 -37.98
N ALA A 11 2.20 6.23 -38.35
CA ALA A 11 1.73 7.36 -37.59
C ALA A 11 1.14 6.78 -36.30
N LYS A 12 2.02 6.55 -35.32
CA LYS A 12 1.71 6.11 -33.96
C LYS A 12 0.66 7.06 -33.39
N ALA A 13 -0.62 6.68 -33.53
CA ALA A 13 -1.74 7.42 -32.98
C ALA A 13 -1.45 7.77 -31.51
N PRO A 14 -1.88 8.95 -31.03
CA PRO A 14 -1.65 9.37 -29.65
C PRO A 14 -2.06 8.23 -28.71
N ARG A 15 -1.08 7.67 -27.99
CA ARG A 15 -1.32 6.51 -27.14
C ARG A 15 -2.25 6.93 -26.03
N GLU A 16 -3.42 6.31 -25.95
CA GLU A 16 -4.33 6.53 -24.84
C GLU A 16 -3.61 6.21 -23.52
N ALA A 17 -3.63 7.17 -22.59
CA ALA A 17 -3.03 7.02 -21.28
C ALA A 17 -3.62 5.78 -20.57
N LEU A 18 -2.75 4.98 -19.94
CA LEU A 18 -3.19 3.85 -19.13
C LEU A 18 -3.91 4.37 -17.88
N ARG A 19 -5.05 3.75 -17.58
CA ARG A 19 -5.99 4.05 -16.49
C ARG A 19 -6.38 2.73 -15.82
N PHE A 20 -7.08 2.82 -14.71
CA PHE A 20 -7.70 1.69 -14.05
C PHE A 20 -9.03 1.34 -14.73
N HIS A 21 -9.31 0.04 -14.79
CA HIS A 21 -10.57 -0.51 -15.26
C HIS A 21 -11.71 -0.05 -14.34
N ALA A 22 -12.79 0.47 -14.92
CA ALA A 22 -13.85 1.12 -14.16
C ALA A 22 -14.62 0.16 -13.25
N GLU A 23 -14.89 -1.06 -13.71
CA GLU A 23 -15.79 -2.00 -13.02
C GLU A 23 -15.05 -3.10 -12.27
N THR A 24 -14.09 -3.77 -12.92
CA THR A 24 -13.23 -4.78 -12.32
C THR A 24 -12.26 -4.16 -11.32
N LYS A 25 -12.72 -4.01 -10.08
CA LYS A 25 -11.94 -3.53 -8.95
C LYS A 25 -12.46 -4.13 -7.65
N GLY A 26 -11.62 -4.14 -6.62
CA GLY A 26 -12.04 -4.60 -5.30
C GLY A 26 -13.13 -3.71 -4.71
N ALA A 27 -14.01 -4.30 -3.89
CA ALA A 27 -15.19 -3.64 -3.33
C ALA A 27 -14.84 -2.39 -2.49
N GLN A 28 -13.63 -2.34 -1.94
CA GLN A 28 -13.16 -1.21 -1.13
C GLN A 28 -12.45 -0.13 -1.95
N VAL A 29 -12.31 -0.32 -3.27
CA VAL A 29 -11.64 0.63 -4.17
C VAL A 29 -12.63 1.62 -4.75
N ARG A 30 -12.30 2.91 -4.62
CA ARG A 30 -12.92 3.97 -5.42
C ARG A 30 -11.88 4.58 -6.34
N LEU A 31 -12.28 4.80 -7.58
CA LEU A 31 -11.47 5.47 -8.58
C LEU A 31 -11.86 6.95 -8.66
N ASP A 32 -10.93 7.81 -9.02
CA ASP A 32 -11.27 9.18 -9.41
C ASP A 32 -12.07 9.21 -10.73
N THR A 33 -12.63 10.36 -11.08
CA THR A 33 -13.42 10.55 -12.31
C THR A 33 -12.62 10.25 -13.58
N ARG A 34 -11.29 10.35 -13.49
CA ARG A 34 -10.37 10.07 -14.60
C ARG A 34 -9.97 8.59 -14.66
N GLY A 35 -10.27 7.78 -13.65
CA GLY A 35 -9.74 6.43 -13.52
C GLY A 35 -8.21 6.36 -13.43
N CYS A 36 -7.52 7.45 -13.14
CA CYS A 36 -6.06 7.48 -13.02
C CYS A 36 -5.59 7.29 -11.57
N THR A 37 -6.50 7.49 -10.62
CA THR A 37 -6.22 7.35 -9.18
C THR A 37 -7.14 6.31 -8.58
N ALA A 38 -6.56 5.34 -7.88
CA ALA A 38 -7.30 4.37 -7.09
C ALA A 38 -7.08 4.66 -5.60
N HIS A 39 -8.17 4.68 -4.82
CA HIS A 39 -8.15 4.90 -3.39
C HIS A 39 -8.95 3.81 -2.68
N ARG A 40 -8.30 3.08 -1.76
CA ARG A 40 -8.98 2.12 -0.89
C ARG A 40 -9.58 2.84 0.30
N ARG A 41 -10.91 2.71 0.50
CA ARG A 41 -11.65 3.46 1.54
C ARG A 41 -11.54 2.89 2.94
N ALA A 42 -11.57 1.57 3.05
CA ALA A 42 -11.49 0.88 4.32
C ALA A 42 -10.76 -0.44 4.12
N THR A 43 -10.31 -1.03 5.24
CA THR A 43 -9.67 -2.36 5.29
C THR A 43 -8.32 -2.48 4.55
N PHE A 44 -7.77 -3.70 4.60
CA PHE A 44 -6.55 -4.11 3.91
C PHE A 44 -6.77 -5.21 2.88
N HIS A 45 -8.03 -5.60 2.64
CA HIS A 45 -8.44 -6.54 1.60
C HIS A 45 -9.25 -5.82 0.51
N ASP A 46 -9.62 -6.54 -0.55
CA ASP A 46 -10.45 -6.05 -1.65
C ASP A 46 -9.97 -4.72 -2.24
N GLY A 47 -8.64 -4.62 -2.43
CA GLY A 47 -7.94 -3.44 -2.94
C GLY A 47 -7.39 -3.56 -4.36
N ILE A 48 -7.68 -4.67 -5.07
CA ILE A 48 -7.09 -4.96 -6.38
C ILE A 48 -7.74 -4.07 -7.46
N VAL A 49 -6.93 -3.61 -8.40
CA VAL A 49 -7.35 -2.88 -9.60
C VAL A 49 -6.67 -3.47 -10.82
N PHE A 50 -7.33 -3.37 -11.97
CA PHE A 50 -6.80 -3.80 -13.25
C PHE A 50 -6.60 -2.59 -14.16
N SER A 51 -5.74 -2.70 -15.17
CA SER A 51 -5.67 -1.70 -16.23
C SER A 51 -6.91 -1.75 -17.11
N GLN A 52 -7.34 -0.61 -17.69
CA GLN A 52 -8.55 -0.59 -18.54
C GLN A 52 -8.36 -1.33 -19.87
N ARG A 53 -7.10 -1.66 -20.22
CA ARG A 53 -6.73 -2.42 -21.41
C ARG A 53 -5.46 -3.24 -21.14
N PRO A 54 -5.15 -4.25 -21.98
CA PRO A 54 -3.85 -4.90 -21.95
C PRO A 54 -2.70 -3.89 -22.12
N VAL A 55 -1.64 -4.08 -21.33
CA VAL A 55 -0.38 -3.32 -21.44
C VAL A 55 0.44 -3.94 -22.57
N ARG A 56 0.93 -3.13 -23.52
CA ARG A 56 1.72 -3.64 -24.64
C ARG A 56 3.12 -4.04 -24.17
N LEU A 57 3.74 -5.01 -24.85
CA LEU A 57 5.14 -5.33 -24.62
C LEU A 57 6.01 -4.07 -24.85
N GLY A 58 6.87 -3.77 -23.88
CA GLY A 58 7.72 -2.57 -23.89
C GLY A 58 6.99 -1.24 -23.61
N GLU A 59 5.71 -1.25 -23.24
CA GLU A 59 5.01 -0.05 -22.76
C GLU A 59 5.43 0.25 -21.30
N PRO A 60 6.02 1.42 -21.00
CA PRO A 60 6.36 1.76 -19.63
C PRO A 60 5.10 2.02 -18.81
N VAL A 61 5.01 1.37 -17.66
CA VAL A 61 3.92 1.58 -16.68
C VAL A 61 4.51 2.15 -15.41
N VAL A 62 4.05 3.33 -15.03
CA VAL A 62 4.46 4.01 -13.80
C VAL A 62 3.24 4.11 -12.88
N ALA A 63 3.34 3.52 -11.71
CA ALA A 63 2.38 3.71 -10.62
C ALA A 63 3.07 4.52 -9.53
N SER A 64 2.51 5.66 -9.18
CA SER A 64 2.96 6.47 -8.06
C SER A 64 2.03 6.28 -6.88
N ARG A 65 2.61 6.20 -5.68
CA ARG A 65 1.84 6.19 -4.45
C ARG A 65 1.56 7.63 -4.04
N LEU A 66 0.27 7.99 -3.98
CA LEU A 66 -0.13 9.30 -3.50
C LEU A 66 -0.18 9.29 -1.96
N PRO A 67 0.37 10.33 -1.28
CA PRO A 67 0.15 10.51 0.15
C PRO A 67 -1.36 10.64 0.35
N THR A 68 -1.95 9.62 0.95
CA THR A 68 -3.34 9.70 1.35
C THR A 68 -3.31 10.43 2.68
N ALA A 69 -3.79 11.68 2.72
CA ALA A 69 -4.28 12.25 3.97
C ALA A 69 -5.38 11.28 4.41
N MET A 70 -5.08 10.41 5.36
CA MET A 70 -6.07 9.47 5.83
C MET A 70 -7.18 10.34 6.44
N PRO A 71 -8.41 10.35 5.89
CA PRO A 71 -9.45 11.27 6.39
C PRO A 71 -9.79 11.03 7.87
N TRP A 72 -9.38 9.89 8.40
CA TRP A 72 -9.55 9.42 9.76
C TRP A 72 -8.39 9.80 10.71
N ASP A 73 -7.36 10.51 10.24
CA ASP A 73 -6.34 11.15 11.10
C ASP A 73 -6.92 12.29 11.95
N LEU A 74 -8.15 12.73 11.67
CA LEU A 74 -8.78 13.84 12.39
C LEU A 74 -9.33 13.48 13.78
N SER A 75 -9.34 12.21 14.18
CA SER A 75 -9.96 11.79 15.45
C SER A 75 -8.99 11.29 16.53
N ASN A 76 -7.67 11.35 16.32
CA ASN A 76 -6.72 11.07 17.39
C ASN A 76 -5.81 12.29 17.61
N LYS A 77 -6.06 13.05 18.68
CA LYS A 77 -5.20 14.18 19.07
C LYS A 77 -3.77 13.68 19.32
N ALA A 78 -2.83 14.27 18.56
CA ALA A 78 -1.43 14.48 18.87
C ALA A 78 -0.62 13.28 19.42
N VAL A 79 -0.13 12.43 18.52
CA VAL A 79 1.29 12.07 18.52
C VAL A 79 1.72 12.04 17.05
N ALA A 80 2.72 12.84 16.69
CA ALA A 80 3.38 12.71 15.41
C ALA A 80 4.05 11.33 15.38
N GLU A 81 3.42 10.34 14.74
CA GLU A 81 4.03 9.03 14.53
C GLU A 81 5.36 9.23 13.79
N PRO A 82 6.46 8.59 14.24
CA PRO A 82 7.75 8.75 13.61
C PRO A 82 7.65 8.32 12.15
N LYS A 83 8.06 9.23 11.26
CA LYS A 83 8.27 8.92 9.85
C LYS A 83 9.36 7.85 9.79
N ALA A 84 9.04 6.72 9.19
CA ALA A 84 9.96 5.59 9.15
C ALA A 84 11.28 5.95 8.45
N THR A 85 12.37 5.31 8.86
CA THR A 85 13.57 5.21 8.03
C THR A 85 13.35 4.11 6.98
N SER A 86 14.04 4.20 5.83
CA SER A 86 13.90 3.23 4.74
C SER A 86 14.21 1.81 5.24
N GLY A 87 13.20 0.94 5.30
CA GLY A 87 13.33 -0.45 5.76
C GLY A 87 12.61 -0.77 7.08
N GLU A 88 12.15 0.24 7.81
CA GLU A 88 11.39 0.10 9.07
C GLU A 88 9.91 0.48 8.90
N GLU A 89 9.43 0.49 7.66
CA GLU A 89 8.09 0.94 7.32
C GLU A 89 7.02 -0.12 7.61
N CYS A 90 5.84 0.34 8.05
CA CYS A 90 4.68 -0.52 8.16
C CYS A 90 4.37 -1.18 6.80
N ALA A 91 4.31 -2.51 6.77
CA ALA A 91 4.07 -3.30 5.54
C ALA A 91 2.67 -3.09 4.92
N ILE A 92 1.79 -2.37 5.62
CA ILE A 92 0.43 -2.09 5.19
C ILE A 92 0.31 -0.68 4.60
N CYS A 93 0.86 0.31 5.31
CA CYS A 93 0.73 1.72 4.92
C CYS A 93 2.03 2.35 4.44
N PHE A 94 3.15 1.63 4.33
CA PHE A 94 4.50 2.10 3.96
C PHE A 94 4.72 3.63 4.18
N TYR A 95 4.48 4.11 5.40
CA TYR A 95 4.52 5.54 5.72
C TYR A 95 4.95 5.76 7.17
N HIS A 96 4.24 5.12 8.11
CA HIS A 96 4.63 5.12 9.52
C HIS A 96 5.59 3.98 9.83
N ALA A 97 6.41 4.15 10.87
CA ALA A 97 7.29 3.11 11.37
C ALA A 97 6.52 1.87 11.86
N ALA A 98 7.10 0.69 11.62
CA ALA A 98 6.65 -0.59 12.14
C ALA A 98 7.04 -0.71 13.62
N ASN A 99 6.16 -0.20 14.50
CA ASN A 99 6.42 -0.04 15.94
C ASN A 99 5.43 -0.83 16.81
N THR A 100 4.68 -1.77 16.24
CA THR A 100 3.58 -2.46 16.92
C THR A 100 3.64 -3.96 16.71
N CYS A 101 3.49 -4.72 17.79
CA CYS A 101 3.44 -6.17 17.87
C CYS A 101 2.00 -6.69 17.96
N LEU A 102 1.70 -7.77 17.22
CA LEU A 102 0.44 -8.50 17.32
C LEU A 102 0.58 -9.72 18.23
N VAL A 103 -0.15 -9.75 19.35
CA VAL A 103 -0.12 -10.82 20.35
C VAL A 103 -1.19 -11.88 20.03
N PRO A 104 -0.89 -13.20 20.14
CA PRO A 104 0.35 -13.80 20.65
C PRO A 104 1.43 -14.07 19.60
N CYS A 105 1.14 -13.87 18.31
CA CYS A 105 2.03 -14.32 17.23
C CYS A 105 3.38 -13.57 17.11
N GLY A 106 3.53 -12.41 17.75
CA GLY A 106 4.79 -11.67 17.82
C GLY A 106 5.17 -10.84 16.59
N HIS A 107 4.37 -10.84 15.52
CA HIS A 107 4.72 -10.11 14.29
C HIS A 107 4.66 -8.59 14.48
N THR A 108 5.74 -7.89 14.10
CA THR A 108 5.97 -6.46 14.39
C THR A 108 5.95 -5.52 13.18
N TYR A 109 5.59 -6.01 11.99
CA TYR A 109 5.69 -5.27 10.71
C TYR A 109 4.67 -4.14 10.50
N PHE A 110 4.01 -3.69 11.57
CA PHE A 110 2.84 -2.82 11.48
C PHE A 110 3.00 -1.58 12.35
N CYS A 111 2.53 -0.43 11.87
CA CYS A 111 2.35 0.73 12.73
C CYS A 111 1.10 0.56 13.59
N ARG A 112 0.99 1.36 14.65
CA ARG A 112 -0.12 1.31 15.59
C ARG A 112 -1.48 1.47 14.91
N CYS A 113 -1.60 2.45 14.01
CA CYS A 113 -2.84 2.72 13.28
C CYS A 113 -3.30 1.51 12.43
N CYS A 114 -2.36 0.86 11.73
CA CYS A 114 -2.70 -0.28 10.88
C CYS A 114 -2.98 -1.54 11.69
N ALA A 115 -2.20 -1.81 12.73
CA ALA A 115 -2.41 -2.95 13.62
C ALA A 115 -3.79 -2.92 14.29
N TRP A 116 -4.19 -1.76 14.83
CA TRP A 116 -5.52 -1.60 15.42
C TRP A 116 -6.66 -1.77 14.41
N ARG A 117 -6.46 -1.36 13.15
CA ARG A 117 -7.45 -1.64 12.11
C ARG A 117 -7.57 -3.13 11.82
N VAL A 118 -6.45 -3.84 11.66
CA VAL A 118 -6.48 -5.30 11.48
C VAL A 118 -7.22 -5.95 12.65
N PHE A 119 -6.90 -5.55 13.88
CA PHE A 119 -7.54 -6.08 15.09
C PHE A 119 -9.05 -5.88 15.09
N ARG A 120 -9.55 -4.72 14.66
CA ARG A 120 -10.98 -4.42 14.60
C ARG A 120 -11.69 -5.12 13.44
N ASP A 121 -11.06 -5.18 12.27
CA ASP A 121 -11.72 -5.63 11.04
C ASP A 121 -11.76 -7.17 10.96
N THR A 122 -10.62 -7.83 11.20
CA THR A 122 -10.48 -9.28 11.00
C THR A 122 -10.02 -10.03 12.25
N ALA A 123 -9.35 -9.33 13.18
CA ALA A 123 -8.67 -9.91 14.33
C ALA A 123 -7.73 -11.09 13.98
N LYS A 124 -7.17 -11.11 12.77
CA LYS A 124 -6.23 -12.14 12.30
C LYS A 124 -4.95 -11.50 11.78
N CYS A 125 -3.81 -12.02 12.21
CA CYS A 125 -2.50 -11.51 11.81
C CYS A 125 -2.35 -11.61 10.27
N PRO A 126 -1.96 -10.53 9.55
CA PRO A 126 -1.80 -10.58 8.09
C PRO A 126 -0.66 -11.48 7.63
N VAL A 127 0.31 -11.77 8.50
CA VAL A 127 1.48 -12.61 8.19
C VAL A 127 1.18 -14.09 8.38
N CYS A 128 0.72 -14.48 9.56
CA CYS A 128 0.55 -15.89 9.94
C CYS A 128 -0.92 -16.34 10.07
N ARG A 129 -1.87 -15.42 9.90
CA ARG A 129 -3.33 -15.66 10.01
C ARG A 129 -3.83 -16.10 11.40
N TRP A 130 -2.95 -16.11 12.41
CA TRP A 130 -3.32 -16.40 13.80
C TRP A 130 -4.28 -15.35 14.36
N GLN A 131 -5.17 -15.78 15.26
CA GLN A 131 -6.06 -14.89 15.99
C GLN A 131 -5.24 -13.89 16.81
N ILE A 132 -5.56 -12.61 16.69
CA ILE A 132 -4.96 -11.53 17.48
C ILE A 132 -5.80 -11.39 18.74
N GLU A 133 -5.14 -11.37 19.88
CA GLU A 133 -5.76 -11.18 21.20
C GLU A 133 -5.49 -9.75 21.71
N ALA A 134 -4.33 -9.19 21.40
CA ALA A 134 -3.98 -7.82 21.77
C ALA A 134 -3.04 -7.16 20.75
N VAL A 135 -3.05 -5.83 20.74
CA VAL A 135 -2.13 -4.97 19.99
C VAL A 135 -1.25 -4.23 20.99
N ALA A 136 0.06 -4.51 20.96
CA ALA A 136 1.03 -3.96 21.90
C ALA A 136 2.13 -3.19 21.16
N PRO A 137 2.79 -2.19 21.77
CA PRO A 137 4.02 -1.64 21.22
C PRO A 137 5.04 -2.75 20.96
N ALA A 138 5.75 -2.69 19.83
CA ALA A 138 6.91 -3.54 19.64
C ALA A 138 7.95 -3.11 20.69
N GLN A 139 8.37 -4.05 21.55
CA GLN A 139 9.53 -3.77 22.40
C GLN A 139 10.73 -3.60 21.46
N GLY A 140 11.44 -2.48 21.57
CA GLY A 140 12.65 -2.23 20.80
C GLY A 140 13.71 -3.30 21.04
N PRO A 141 14.83 -3.30 20.29
CA PRO A 141 15.95 -4.17 20.62
C PRO A 141 16.31 -3.97 22.10
N PRO A 142 16.68 -5.04 22.85
CA PRO A 142 17.12 -4.88 24.22
C PRO A 142 18.26 -3.86 24.21
N ALA A 143 18.09 -2.77 24.97
CA ALA A 143 19.13 -1.79 25.16
C ALA A 143 20.42 -2.54 25.51
N LEU A 144 21.46 -2.32 24.70
CA LEU A 144 22.80 -2.84 24.93
C LEU A 144 23.10 -2.61 26.42
N ARG A 145 23.25 -3.69 27.20
CA ARG A 145 23.76 -3.58 28.56
C ARG A 145 25.16 -3.00 28.43
N THR A 146 25.31 -1.73 28.79
CA THR A 146 26.63 -1.20 29.11
C THR A 146 27.05 -1.89 30.39
N GLU A 147 27.80 -2.99 30.27
CA GLU A 147 28.54 -3.55 31.38
C GLU A 147 29.79 -2.67 31.54
N GLU A 148 29.67 -1.60 32.34
CA GLU A 148 30.84 -0.94 32.94
C GLU A 148 31.40 -1.92 33.97
N GLY A 149 32.40 -2.70 33.54
CA GLY A 149 33.25 -3.49 34.42
C GLY A 149 34.19 -2.59 35.20
N SER A 150 34.13 -2.74 36.52
CA SER A 150 35.02 -2.12 37.52
C SER A 150 36.41 -2.74 37.54
#